data_AF-A0A5B0NG29-F1
#
_entry.id   AF-A0A5B0NG29-F1
#
_cell.length_a   1.000
_cell.length_b   1.000
_cell.length_c   1.000
_cell.angle_alpha   90.00
_cell.angle_beta   90.00
_cell.angle_gamma   90.00
#
_symmetry.space_group_name_H-M   'P 1'
#
loop_
_entity.id
_entity.type
_entity.pdbx_description
1 polymer ?
#
loop_
_entity_poly.entity_id
_entity_poly.type
_entity_poly.pdbx_seq_one_letter_code
_entity_poly.pdbx_strand_id
1 'polypeptide(L)'
;MATAGDHNSVRGNNKNSPMNEPQEYHWTQAAFNSQRTPMILKLTQTELDALLTTYQIKDNISNHLNNHSLSLNPYGPPPTSSQSSPLNSLIKTSLNNLGEYDALALPLTNPSWRARWDSLCVDQSHSNPQPPSASQPPDNSQDAEFWRRAGYFLSSELNFHNTIEVAKCICFASEWLELDSPVEGIRFDCELAMKQEVSYATYLSASHLILPRIRHRRFISDYGRAICSILTGLSSSVVLSIVVPILDTDEKTFMAWEDWHSLRKLCGYHPRLNISSVISTKQETSQPL
;
A
#
# COMPACT_ATOMS: atom_id res chain seq x y z
N MET A 1 81.87 23.86 34.41
CA MET A 1 81.24 25.19 34.27
C MET A 1 79.73 24.95 34.20
N ALA A 2 79.01 25.49 35.19
CA ALA A 2 77.57 25.84 35.25
C ALA A 2 76.52 24.95 34.54
N THR A 3 75.38 24.56 35.10
CA THR A 3 74.67 24.76 36.39
C THR A 3 73.41 23.87 36.35
N ALA A 4 72.96 23.41 37.53
CA ALA A 4 71.61 23.05 38.02
C ALA A 4 70.43 22.98 37.02
N GLY A 5 69.46 22.07 37.09
CA GLY A 5 68.89 21.17 38.12
C GLY A 5 67.49 20.79 37.60
N ASP A 6 66.63 19.99 38.21
CA ASP A 6 66.73 18.94 39.21
C ASP A 6 65.36 18.20 39.14
N HIS A 7 65.33 16.97 39.62
CA HIS A 7 64.15 16.21 40.08
C HIS A 7 63.13 15.51 39.15
N ASN A 8 63.15 14.18 39.34
CA ASN A 8 62.03 13.26 39.56
C ASN A 8 61.22 12.80 38.33
N SER A 9 60.77 11.55 38.22
CA SER A 9 60.99 10.27 38.89
C SER A 9 60.08 9.28 38.13
N VAL A 10 60.30 7.98 38.33
CA VAL A 10 59.36 6.87 38.04
C VAL A 10 59.29 6.42 36.56
N ARG A 11 60.06 5.41 36.13
CA ARG A 11 59.90 3.94 36.33
C ARG A 11 58.92 3.30 35.33
N GLY A 12 59.43 2.31 34.60
CA GLY A 12 58.68 1.06 34.40
C GLY A 12 58.12 0.77 33.01
N ASN A 13 58.98 0.19 32.17
CA ASN A 13 58.76 -1.07 31.46
C ASN A 13 57.36 -1.49 30.96
N ASN A 14 57.37 -1.78 29.66
CA ASN A 14 56.99 -3.05 29.02
C ASN A 14 55.63 -3.18 28.30
N LYS A 15 55.81 -3.54 27.02
CA LYS A 15 55.04 -4.49 26.19
C LYS A 15 53.74 -3.98 25.56
N ASN A 16 53.91 -3.60 24.30
CA ASN A 16 52.89 -3.55 23.26
C ASN A 16 52.12 -4.88 23.15
N SER A 17 50.81 -4.80 23.37
CA SER A 17 49.79 -5.69 22.82
C SER A 17 48.73 -4.80 22.16
N PRO A 18 48.17 -5.17 20.99
CA PRO A 18 47.14 -4.36 20.37
C PRO A 18 45.87 -4.47 21.21
N MET A 19 45.38 -3.31 21.64
CA MET A 19 44.19 -3.16 22.45
C MET A 19 42.97 -3.52 21.61
N ASN A 20 42.14 -4.44 22.10
CA ASN A 20 40.76 -4.64 21.64
C ASN A 20 40.05 -3.28 21.70
N GLU A 21 39.78 -2.67 20.55
CA GLU A 21 38.73 -1.66 20.47
C GLU A 21 37.41 -2.35 20.84
N PRO A 22 36.67 -1.85 21.85
CA PRO A 22 35.29 -2.26 21.98
C PRO A 22 34.57 -1.71 20.76
N GLN A 23 34.18 -2.61 19.86
CA GLN A 23 33.32 -2.33 18.73
C GLN A 23 31.98 -1.89 19.31
N GLU A 24 31.84 -0.59 19.56
CA GLU A 24 30.60 0.06 19.99
C GLU A 24 29.59 -0.06 18.83
N TYR A 25 28.92 -1.21 18.77
CA TYR A 25 27.66 -1.37 18.07
C TYR A 25 26.61 -0.53 18.80
N HIS A 26 26.62 0.78 18.56
CA HIS A 26 25.56 1.70 18.97
C HIS A 26 24.29 1.45 18.13
N TRP A 27 23.71 0.25 18.23
CA TRP A 27 22.27 0.15 18.09
C TRP A 27 21.70 0.69 19.40
N THR A 28 21.30 1.96 19.40
CA THR A 28 20.53 2.50 20.52
C THR A 28 19.23 1.71 20.60
N GLN A 29 19.19 0.74 21.53
CA GLN A 29 18.02 -0.06 21.94
C GLN A 29 16.81 0.83 22.35
N ALA A 30 17.03 2.13 22.51
CA ALA A 30 16.05 3.13 22.92
C ALA A 30 14.83 3.26 22.00
N ALA A 31 14.90 2.83 20.73
CA ALA A 31 13.77 2.90 19.81
C ALA A 31 12.65 1.86 20.10
N PHE A 32 12.88 0.89 20.99
CA PHE A 32 11.92 -0.17 21.30
C PHE A 32 11.12 0.06 22.59
N ASN A 33 11.11 1.27 23.16
CA ASN A 33 10.29 1.59 24.33
C ASN A 33 8.79 1.80 24.01
N SER A 34 8.23 1.03 23.06
CA SER A 34 6.79 0.82 22.98
C SER A 34 6.45 -0.44 23.76
N GLN A 35 5.61 -0.33 24.79
CA GLN A 35 5.22 -1.46 25.64
C GLN A 35 4.49 -2.58 24.89
N ARG A 36 4.08 -2.32 23.64
CA ARG A 36 3.44 -3.27 22.74
C ARG A 36 3.92 -3.04 21.30
N THR A 37 4.11 -4.13 20.55
CA THR A 37 4.34 -4.08 19.11
C THR A 37 3.08 -3.52 18.43
N PRO A 38 3.18 -2.46 17.61
CA PRO A 38 2.02 -1.90 16.94
C PRO A 38 1.38 -2.94 16.02
N MET A 39 0.05 -3.07 16.10
CA MET A 39 -0.70 -4.08 15.35
C MET A 39 -1.57 -3.41 14.29
N ILE A 40 -1.39 -3.83 13.03
CA ILE A 40 -2.12 -3.30 11.89
C ILE A 40 -3.07 -4.38 11.38
N LEU A 41 -4.37 -4.08 11.31
CA LEU A 41 -5.35 -4.98 10.71
C LEU A 41 -5.48 -4.67 9.22
N LYS A 42 -4.99 -5.57 8.36
CA LYS A 42 -5.25 -5.53 6.92
C LYS A 42 -6.62 -6.13 6.65
N LEU A 43 -7.51 -5.37 6.02
CA LEU A 43 -8.78 -5.88 5.49
C LEU A 43 -8.71 -5.96 3.97
N THR A 44 -9.04 -7.12 3.42
CA THR A 44 -9.28 -7.28 1.98
C THR A 44 -10.57 -6.57 1.59
N GLN A 45 -10.76 -6.32 0.28
CA GLN A 45 -12.00 -5.68 -0.19
C GLN A 45 -13.25 -6.50 0.18
N THR A 46 -13.19 -7.83 0.09
CA THR A 46 -14.34 -8.69 0.42
C THR A 46 -14.72 -8.61 1.90
N GLU A 47 -13.72 -8.59 2.80
CA GLU A 47 -13.95 -8.42 4.24
C GLU A 47 -14.48 -7.02 4.54
N LEU A 48 -13.94 -5.99 3.88
CA LEU A 48 -14.40 -4.62 4.01
C LEU A 48 -15.86 -4.50 3.59
N ASP A 49 -16.26 -5.04 2.44
CA ASP A 49 -17.64 -5.00 1.95
C ASP A 49 -18.63 -5.68 2.91
N ALA A 50 -18.25 -6.84 3.46
CA ALA A 50 -19.04 -7.57 4.45
C ALA A 50 -19.21 -6.75 5.75
N LEU A 51 -18.14 -6.12 6.22
CA LEU A 51 -18.17 -5.25 7.40
C LEU A 51 -18.98 -4.00 7.14
N LEU A 52 -18.77 -3.28 6.03
CA LEU A 52 -19.53 -2.09 5.68
C LEU A 52 -21.02 -2.40 5.57
N THR A 53 -21.40 -3.53 4.97
CA THR A 53 -22.80 -3.98 4.93
C THR A 53 -23.35 -4.20 6.35
N THR A 54 -22.57 -4.80 7.24
CA THR A 54 -22.96 -5.02 8.64
C THR A 54 -23.14 -3.71 9.40
N TYR A 55 -22.23 -2.75 9.24
CA TYR A 55 -22.32 -1.43 9.87
C TYR A 55 -23.46 -0.60 9.27
N GLN A 56 -23.70 -0.69 7.96
CA GLN A 56 -24.87 -0.09 7.33
C GLN A 56 -26.17 -0.63 7.92
N ILE A 57 -26.28 -1.95 8.10
CA ILE A 57 -27.43 -2.57 8.75
C ILE A 57 -27.57 -2.06 10.19
N LYS A 58 -26.48 -2.01 10.97
CA LYS A 58 -26.50 -1.54 12.36
C LYS A 58 -26.88 -0.06 12.48
N ASP A 59 -26.35 0.79 11.61
CA ASP A 59 -26.63 2.21 11.57
C ASP A 59 -28.08 2.44 11.12
N ASN A 60 -28.59 1.68 10.15
CA ASN A 60 -29.98 1.73 9.71
C ASN A 60 -30.97 1.24 10.80
N ILE A 61 -30.65 0.16 11.53
CA ILE A 61 -31.44 -0.30 12.69
C ILE A 61 -31.48 0.79 13.77
N SER A 62 -30.36 1.48 14.00
CA SER A 62 -30.28 2.56 14.98
C SER A 62 -31.03 3.82 14.53
N ASN A 63 -31.10 4.07 13.21
CA ASN A 63 -31.60 5.32 12.64
C ASN A 63 -33.06 5.29 12.15
N HIS A 64 -33.73 4.14 11.97
CA HIS A 64 -35.17 4.16 11.65
C HIS A 64 -36.02 2.97 12.10
N LEU A 65 -36.96 3.32 12.99
CA LEU A 65 -38.32 2.77 13.14
C LEU A 65 -39.28 3.20 12.00
N ASN A 66 -38.85 3.87 10.93
CA ASN A 66 -39.74 4.15 9.79
C ASN A 66 -39.26 3.50 8.50
N ASN A 67 -40.02 2.48 8.13
CA ASN A 67 -40.38 2.07 6.77
C ASN A 67 -39.92 3.03 5.67
N HIS A 68 -38.89 2.64 4.91
CA HIS A 68 -38.92 2.51 3.45
C HIS A 68 -37.64 1.81 2.99
N SER A 69 -37.77 0.88 2.04
CA SER A 69 -36.79 -0.04 1.44
C SER A 69 -35.30 0.09 1.86
N LEU A 70 -34.76 -1.02 2.40
CA LEU A 70 -33.34 -1.25 2.64
C LEU A 70 -32.52 -1.15 1.33
N SER A 71 -32.05 0.05 0.99
CA SER A 71 -31.05 0.24 -0.07
C SER A 71 -29.68 -0.04 0.52
N LEU A 72 -29.23 -1.29 0.44
CA LEU A 72 -27.87 -1.69 0.78
C LEU A 72 -26.96 -1.26 -0.38
N ASN A 73 -26.45 -0.03 -0.32
CA ASN A 73 -25.38 0.40 -1.22
C ASN A 73 -24.11 0.64 -0.38
N PRO A 74 -23.16 -0.32 -0.32
CA PRO A 74 -21.87 -0.13 0.34
C PRO A 74 -21.08 1.06 -0.23
N TYR A 75 -21.43 1.52 -1.43
CA TYR A 75 -20.83 2.62 -2.16
C TYR A 75 -21.80 3.79 -2.37
N GLY A 76 -22.71 4.00 -1.41
CA GLY A 76 -23.73 5.05 -1.43
C GLY A 76 -23.16 6.46 -1.70
N PRO A 77 -24.02 7.42 -2.06
CA PRO A 77 -23.58 8.79 -2.36
C PRO A 77 -22.76 9.35 -1.19
N PRO A 78 -21.75 10.19 -1.48
CA PRO A 78 -20.84 10.71 -0.47
C PRO A 78 -21.64 11.31 0.69
N PRO A 79 -21.37 10.91 1.94
CA PRO A 79 -22.12 11.41 3.07
C PRO A 79 -21.97 12.93 3.11
N THR A 80 -23.11 13.63 3.11
CA THR A 80 -23.12 15.04 3.47
C THR A 80 -22.56 15.14 4.90
N SER A 81 -21.77 16.19 5.15
CA SER A 81 -20.86 16.39 6.30
C SER A 81 -21.37 16.11 7.73
N SER A 82 -22.63 15.74 7.91
CA SER A 82 -23.29 15.49 9.19
C SER A 82 -23.66 14.02 9.46
N GLN A 83 -23.50 13.10 8.50
CA GLN A 83 -23.77 11.67 8.72
C GLN A 83 -22.47 10.87 8.91
N SER A 84 -22.41 10.04 9.95
CA SER A 84 -21.29 9.10 10.11
C SER A 84 -21.32 8.09 8.99
N SER A 85 -20.28 8.05 8.16
CA SER A 85 -20.14 6.99 7.16
C SER A 85 -20.00 5.62 7.87
N PRO A 86 -20.51 4.54 7.27
CA PRO A 86 -20.30 3.19 7.80
C PRO A 86 -18.81 2.85 7.97
N LEU A 87 -17.97 3.41 7.09
CA LEU A 87 -16.52 3.31 7.18
C LEU A 87 -15.98 4.01 8.44
N ASN A 88 -16.45 5.21 8.77
CA ASN A 88 -16.05 5.92 9.98
C ASN A 88 -16.53 5.18 11.24
N SER A 89 -17.72 4.58 11.22
CA SER A 89 -18.23 3.70 12.28
C SER A 89 -17.34 2.47 12.48
N LEU A 90 -16.91 1.83 11.39
CA LEU A 90 -15.94 0.73 11.40
C LEU A 90 -14.59 1.18 11.99
N ILE A 91 -14.01 2.27 11.48
CA ILE A 91 -12.72 2.81 11.95
C ILE A 91 -12.77 3.13 13.44
N LYS A 92 -13.82 3.82 13.90
CA LYS A 92 -14.00 4.14 15.33
C LYS A 92 -14.13 2.89 16.17
N THR A 93 -14.88 1.89 15.73
CA THR A 93 -15.08 0.67 16.51
C THR A 93 -13.81 -0.16 16.59
N SER A 94 -13.12 -0.35 15.47
CA SER A 94 -11.89 -1.15 15.42
C SER A 94 -10.74 -0.51 16.20
N LEU A 95 -10.57 0.82 16.10
CA LEU A 95 -9.46 1.51 16.77
C LEU A 95 -9.77 1.84 18.23
N ASN A 96 -10.96 2.36 18.54
CA ASN A 96 -11.26 2.84 19.90
C ASN A 96 -11.86 1.76 20.80
N ASN A 97 -12.76 0.91 20.28
CA ASN A 97 -13.51 -0.02 21.13
C ASN A 97 -12.77 -1.34 21.36
N LEU A 98 -12.06 -1.83 20.34
CA LEU A 98 -11.28 -3.06 20.48
C LEU A 98 -9.92 -2.79 21.13
N GLY A 99 -9.30 -1.62 20.92
CA GLY A 99 -8.00 -1.26 21.51
C GLY A 99 -6.86 -2.24 21.15
N GLU A 100 -7.12 -3.14 20.20
CA GLU A 100 -6.22 -4.20 19.78
C GLU A 100 -5.29 -3.73 18.65
N TYR A 101 -5.78 -2.83 17.79
CA TYR A 101 -5.10 -2.39 16.58
C TYR A 101 -4.80 -0.90 16.63
N ASP A 102 -3.61 -0.52 16.19
CA ASP A 102 -3.15 0.87 16.12
C ASP A 102 -3.51 1.53 14.78
N ALA A 103 -3.66 0.73 13.72
CA ALA A 103 -4.06 1.21 12.41
C ALA A 103 -4.86 0.15 11.63
N LEU A 104 -5.68 0.65 10.70
CA LEU A 104 -6.37 -0.18 9.70
C LEU A 104 -5.70 0.01 8.35
N ALA A 105 -5.45 -1.09 7.65
CA ALA A 105 -4.96 -1.04 6.30
C ALA A 105 -6.08 -1.47 5.34
N LEU A 106 -6.48 -0.56 4.43
CA LEU A 106 -7.68 -0.68 3.60
C LEU A 106 -7.38 -0.34 2.12
N PRO A 107 -8.04 -0.98 1.15
CA PRO A 107 -7.90 -0.61 -0.26
C PRO A 107 -8.44 0.80 -0.52
N LEU A 108 -7.71 1.59 -1.30
CA LEU A 108 -8.12 2.96 -1.68
C LEU A 108 -9.35 2.96 -2.60
N THR A 109 -9.33 2.05 -3.57
CA THR A 109 -10.34 1.88 -4.62
C THR A 109 -11.05 0.54 -4.48
N ASN A 110 -12.23 0.42 -5.07
CA ASN A 110 -13.05 -0.79 -5.03
C ASN A 110 -13.07 -1.55 -6.37
N PRO A 111 -13.76 -2.71 -6.46
CA PRO A 111 -13.76 -3.53 -7.68
C PRO A 111 -14.42 -2.85 -8.89
N SER A 112 -15.27 -1.85 -8.68
CA SER A 112 -15.88 -1.07 -9.77
C SER A 112 -14.83 -0.32 -10.57
N TRP A 113 -13.76 0.15 -9.90
CA TRP A 113 -12.62 0.77 -10.56
C TRP A 113 -11.95 -0.19 -11.54
N ARG A 114 -11.66 -1.42 -11.08
CA ARG A 114 -11.08 -2.47 -11.93
C ARG A 114 -11.99 -2.78 -13.11
N ALA A 115 -13.29 -2.95 -12.87
CA ALA A 115 -14.25 -3.28 -13.93
C ALA A 115 -14.30 -2.19 -15.00
N ARG A 116 -14.28 -0.91 -14.61
CA ARG A 116 -14.21 0.19 -15.58
C ARG A 116 -12.87 0.20 -16.31
N TRP A 117 -11.76 0.06 -15.61
CA TRP A 117 -10.44 -0.01 -16.24
C TRP A 117 -10.34 -1.13 -17.27
N ASP A 118 -10.82 -2.34 -16.93
CA ASP A 118 -10.87 -3.48 -17.85
C ASP A 118 -11.68 -3.12 -19.11
N SER A 119 -12.83 -2.44 -18.96
CA SER A 119 -13.67 -2.03 -20.09
C SER A 119 -13.06 -0.94 -21.00
N LEU A 120 -12.06 -0.20 -20.51
CA LEU A 120 -11.38 0.88 -21.25
C LEU A 120 -10.07 0.39 -21.88
N CYS A 121 -9.38 -0.55 -21.22
CA CYS A 121 -7.98 -0.85 -21.51
C CYS A 121 -7.76 -2.28 -22.03
N VAL A 122 -8.72 -3.19 -21.83
CA VAL A 122 -8.59 -4.60 -22.24
C VAL A 122 -9.61 -4.92 -23.31
N ASP A 123 -9.12 -5.24 -24.51
CA ASP A 123 -9.96 -5.69 -25.61
C ASP A 123 -10.62 -7.04 -25.29
N GLN A 124 -11.95 -7.04 -25.14
CA GLN A 124 -12.73 -8.28 -25.02
C GLN A 124 -12.91 -9.03 -26.36
N SER A 125 -12.33 -8.51 -27.45
CA SER A 125 -12.52 -9.01 -28.81
C SER A 125 -11.95 -10.43 -29.04
N HIS A 126 -11.09 -10.92 -28.14
CA HIS A 126 -10.41 -12.22 -28.30
C HIS A 126 -11.01 -13.39 -27.51
N SER A 127 -12.04 -13.18 -26.68
CA SER A 127 -12.53 -14.22 -25.75
C SER A 127 -13.80 -14.95 -26.19
N ASN A 128 -14.44 -14.62 -27.31
CA ASN A 128 -15.55 -15.42 -27.83
C ASN A 128 -15.79 -15.22 -29.35
N PRO A 129 -15.70 -16.25 -30.21
CA PRO A 129 -16.25 -16.17 -31.56
C PRO A 129 -17.78 -16.18 -31.48
N GLN A 130 -18.39 -15.00 -31.29
CA GLN A 130 -19.84 -14.85 -31.23
C GLN A 130 -20.41 -14.71 -32.66
N PRO A 131 -21.54 -15.38 -33.00
CA PRO A 131 -22.16 -15.28 -34.31
C PRO A 131 -22.61 -13.84 -34.66
N PRO A 132 -22.76 -13.49 -35.95
CA PRO A 132 -22.87 -12.11 -36.47
C PRO A 132 -24.20 -11.38 -36.18
N SER A 133 -24.84 -11.65 -35.04
CA SER A 133 -26.21 -11.22 -34.76
C SER A 133 -26.39 -10.75 -33.30
N ALA A 134 -25.69 -9.70 -32.88
CA ALA A 134 -26.12 -8.81 -31.80
C ALA A 134 -25.19 -7.59 -31.76
N SER A 135 -25.79 -6.40 -31.67
CA SER A 135 -25.19 -5.08 -31.38
C SER A 135 -23.69 -5.10 -31.00
N GLN A 136 -22.87 -4.47 -31.83
CA GLN A 136 -21.48 -4.14 -31.50
C GLN A 136 -21.43 -3.57 -30.07
N PRO A 137 -20.48 -4.01 -29.21
CA PRO A 137 -20.29 -3.36 -27.92
C PRO A 137 -20.09 -1.86 -28.13
N PRO A 138 -20.55 -1.00 -27.20
CA PRO A 138 -20.34 0.44 -27.30
C PRO A 138 -18.86 0.71 -27.57
N ASP A 139 -18.58 1.60 -28.53
CA ASP A 139 -17.22 2.00 -28.87
C ASP A 139 -16.62 2.81 -27.72
N ASN A 140 -16.04 2.10 -26.75
CA ASN A 140 -15.40 2.66 -25.57
C ASN A 140 -14.07 3.36 -25.90
N SER A 141 -13.63 3.38 -27.16
CA SER A 141 -12.32 3.90 -27.55
C SER A 141 -12.16 5.39 -27.23
N GLN A 142 -13.21 6.18 -27.46
CA GLN A 142 -13.18 7.62 -27.16
C GLN A 142 -13.10 7.89 -25.66
N ASP A 143 -13.87 7.15 -24.87
CA ASP A 143 -13.86 7.27 -23.41
C ASP A 143 -12.50 6.82 -22.84
N ALA A 144 -11.90 5.77 -23.41
CA ALA A 144 -10.57 5.31 -23.05
C ALA A 144 -9.49 6.36 -23.37
N GLU A 145 -9.54 6.99 -24.54
CA GLU A 145 -8.65 8.10 -24.87
C GLU A 145 -8.84 9.31 -23.95
N PHE A 146 -10.08 9.65 -23.62
CA PHE A 146 -10.38 10.76 -22.71
C PHE A 146 -9.83 10.47 -21.31
N TRP A 147 -10.04 9.26 -20.79
CA TRP A 147 -9.46 8.82 -19.53
C TRP A 147 -7.93 8.87 -19.54
N ARG A 148 -7.27 8.37 -20.59
CA ARG A 148 -5.79 8.41 -20.70
C ARG A 148 -5.22 9.82 -20.70
N ARG A 149 -5.97 10.82 -21.19
CA ARG A 149 -5.54 12.23 -21.23
C ARG A 149 -5.70 12.95 -19.89
N ALA A 150 -6.81 12.73 -19.19
CA ALA A 150 -7.20 13.54 -18.04
C ALA A 150 -7.14 12.80 -16.70
N GLY A 151 -7.42 11.49 -16.67
CA GLY A 151 -7.50 10.66 -15.46
C GLY A 151 -8.59 11.14 -14.49
N TYR A 152 -9.60 10.32 -14.21
CA TYR A 152 -10.63 10.68 -13.23
C TYR A 152 -11.22 9.45 -12.55
N PHE A 153 -11.63 9.62 -11.29
CA PHE A 153 -12.39 8.63 -10.55
C PHE A 153 -13.88 8.96 -10.60
N LEU A 154 -14.71 7.93 -10.63
CA LEU A 154 -16.11 8.05 -10.26
C LEU A 154 -16.22 7.91 -8.73
N SER A 155 -17.15 8.64 -8.11
CA SER A 155 -17.34 8.57 -6.65
C SER A 155 -17.66 7.16 -6.15
N SER A 156 -18.31 6.34 -7.00
CA SER A 156 -18.67 4.95 -6.71
C SER A 156 -17.49 3.97 -6.80
N GLU A 157 -16.29 4.43 -7.19
CA GLU A 157 -15.08 3.60 -7.36
C GLU A 157 -14.13 3.69 -6.17
N LEU A 158 -14.43 4.59 -5.24
CA LEU A 158 -13.58 4.98 -4.14
C LEU A 158 -14.18 4.48 -2.83
N ASN A 159 -13.32 3.93 -1.96
CA ASN A 159 -13.73 3.53 -0.61
C ASN A 159 -13.68 4.71 0.36
N PHE A 160 -12.78 5.67 0.11
CA PHE A 160 -12.61 6.86 0.94
C PHE A 160 -13.11 8.10 0.21
N HIS A 161 -13.83 8.97 0.92
CA HIS A 161 -14.28 10.26 0.39
C HIS A 161 -13.80 11.45 1.22
N ASN A 162 -13.27 11.21 2.43
CA ASN A 162 -12.89 12.26 3.37
C ASN A 162 -11.49 12.01 3.98
N THR A 163 -10.70 13.08 4.12
CA THR A 163 -9.39 13.09 4.80
C THR A 163 -9.44 12.58 6.24
N ILE A 164 -10.55 12.81 6.97
CA ILE A 164 -10.69 12.34 8.37
C ILE A 164 -10.64 10.82 8.46
N GLU A 165 -11.20 10.12 7.47
CA GLU A 165 -11.21 8.65 7.42
C GLU A 165 -9.81 8.12 7.08
N VAL A 166 -9.16 8.73 6.10
CA VAL A 166 -7.82 8.34 5.64
C VAL A 166 -6.73 8.59 6.69
N ALA A 167 -6.84 9.65 7.49
CA ALA A 167 -5.78 10.03 8.44
C ALA A 167 -5.42 8.94 9.47
N LYS A 168 -6.34 8.00 9.73
CA LYS A 168 -6.14 6.89 10.68
C LYS A 168 -5.90 5.54 9.98
N CYS A 169 -5.75 5.55 8.67
CA CYS A 169 -5.64 4.34 7.86
C CYS A 169 -4.34 4.35 7.04
N ILE A 170 -3.92 3.14 6.67
CA ILE A 170 -2.91 2.90 5.66
C ILE A 170 -3.65 2.46 4.40
N CYS A 171 -3.39 3.09 3.27
CA CYS A 171 -4.08 2.74 2.03
C CYS A 171 -3.29 1.69 1.25
N PHE A 172 -3.98 0.76 0.59
CA PHE A 172 -3.39 -0.08 -0.46
C PHE A 172 -3.83 0.43 -1.83
N ALA A 173 -2.87 0.50 -2.74
CA ALA A 173 -3.16 0.61 -4.16
C ALA A 173 -3.78 -0.70 -4.67
N SER A 174 -4.49 -0.61 -5.78
CA SER A 174 -5.10 -1.76 -6.45
C SER A 174 -4.07 -2.87 -6.72
N GLU A 175 -4.27 -4.04 -6.11
CA GLU A 175 -3.35 -5.16 -6.28
C GLU A 175 -3.28 -5.64 -7.74
N TRP A 176 -4.34 -5.46 -8.53
CA TRP A 176 -4.42 -5.87 -9.94
C TRP A 176 -3.58 -5.01 -10.89
N LEU A 177 -3.02 -3.88 -10.45
CA LEU A 177 -2.15 -3.05 -11.29
C LEU A 177 -0.83 -3.79 -11.58
N GLU A 178 -0.52 -3.98 -12.86
CA GLU A 178 0.65 -4.71 -13.35
C GLU A 178 1.61 -3.79 -14.09
N LEU A 179 2.38 -3.00 -13.34
CA LEU A 179 3.41 -2.11 -13.90
C LEU A 179 4.56 -2.88 -14.60
N ASP A 180 4.67 -4.18 -14.35
CA ASP A 180 5.64 -5.11 -14.91
C ASP A 180 4.99 -6.14 -15.85
N SER A 181 3.80 -5.86 -16.39
CA SER A 181 3.14 -6.74 -17.37
C SER A 181 4.03 -6.97 -18.60
N PRO A 182 4.02 -8.15 -19.24
CA PRO A 182 4.75 -8.35 -20.50
C PRO A 182 4.20 -7.50 -21.66
N VAL A 183 2.92 -7.11 -21.60
CA VAL A 183 2.25 -6.32 -22.64
C VAL A 183 2.46 -4.83 -22.36
N GLU A 184 3.04 -4.11 -23.32
CA GLU A 184 3.36 -2.67 -23.17
C GLU A 184 2.12 -1.81 -22.93
N GLY A 185 1.03 -2.06 -23.66
CA GLY A 185 -0.24 -1.32 -23.47
C GLY A 185 -0.77 -1.44 -22.05
N ILE A 186 -0.73 -2.65 -21.46
CA ILE A 186 -1.15 -2.88 -20.08
C ILE A 186 -0.23 -2.14 -19.11
N ARG A 187 1.10 -2.17 -19.30
CA ARG A 187 2.04 -1.42 -18.45
C ARG A 187 1.74 0.06 -18.46
N PHE A 188 1.51 0.63 -19.65
CA PHE A 188 1.22 2.04 -19.82
C PHE A 188 -0.09 2.44 -19.13
N ASP A 189 -1.18 1.69 -19.38
CA ASP A 189 -2.48 1.98 -18.76
C ASP A 189 -2.46 1.73 -17.23
N CYS A 190 -1.70 0.74 -16.74
CA CYS A 190 -1.47 0.54 -15.31
C CYS A 190 -0.66 1.68 -14.68
N GLU A 191 0.33 2.24 -15.38
CA GLU A 191 1.10 3.40 -14.90
C GLU A 191 0.20 4.63 -14.75
N LEU A 192 -0.71 4.87 -15.70
CA LEU A 192 -1.69 5.95 -15.61
C LEU A 192 -2.66 5.74 -14.44
N ALA A 193 -3.21 4.53 -14.31
CA ALA A 193 -4.08 4.17 -13.20
C ALA A 193 -3.38 4.32 -11.84
N MET A 194 -2.11 3.91 -11.72
CA MET A 194 -1.31 4.08 -10.52
C MET A 194 -1.08 5.56 -10.19
N LYS A 195 -0.72 6.39 -11.18
CA LYS A 195 -0.58 7.84 -10.98
C LYS A 195 -1.89 8.46 -10.49
N GLN A 196 -3.03 7.98 -11.00
CA GLN A 196 -4.34 8.44 -10.57
C GLN A 196 -4.62 8.07 -9.10
N GLU A 197 -4.39 6.81 -8.70
CA GLU A 197 -4.54 6.36 -7.31
C GLU A 197 -3.64 7.14 -6.36
N VAL A 198 -2.38 7.35 -6.73
CA VAL A 198 -1.41 8.12 -5.93
C VAL A 198 -1.82 9.59 -5.82
N SER A 199 -2.32 10.19 -6.90
CA SER A 199 -2.82 11.57 -6.90
C SER A 199 -4.03 11.70 -5.98
N TYR A 200 -4.93 10.73 -5.97
CA TYR A 200 -6.10 10.73 -5.10
C TYR A 200 -5.73 10.49 -3.62
N ALA A 201 -4.79 9.58 -3.34
CA ALA A 201 -4.24 9.40 -2.00
C ALA A 201 -3.59 10.70 -1.49
N THR A 202 -2.88 11.42 -2.37
CA THR A 202 -2.30 12.73 -2.07
C THR A 202 -3.37 13.78 -1.78
N TYR A 203 -4.44 13.82 -2.57
CA TYR A 203 -5.59 14.70 -2.35
C TYR A 203 -6.23 14.48 -0.99
N LEU A 204 -6.41 13.22 -0.58
CA LEU A 204 -6.92 12.87 0.75
C LEU A 204 -5.89 13.04 1.87
N SER A 205 -4.66 13.48 1.56
CA SER A 205 -3.54 13.59 2.51
C SER A 205 -3.23 12.27 3.24
N ALA A 206 -3.27 11.16 2.50
CA ALA A 206 -2.89 9.85 3.02
C ALA A 206 -1.43 9.86 3.51
N SER A 207 -1.19 9.26 4.67
CA SER A 207 0.17 9.17 5.21
C SER A 207 0.99 8.11 4.47
N HIS A 208 0.37 6.97 4.15
CA HIS A 208 1.02 5.81 3.57
C HIS A 208 0.15 5.18 2.49
N LEU A 209 0.76 4.84 1.36
CA LEU A 209 0.17 4.06 0.29
C LEU A 209 1.07 2.86 -0.01
N ILE A 210 0.51 1.66 0.14
CA ILE A 210 1.19 0.41 -0.15
C ILE A 210 0.92 0.02 -1.60
N LEU A 211 1.99 -0.11 -2.37
CA LEU A 211 2.00 -0.42 -3.78
C LEU A 211 1.86 -1.94 -4.03
N PRO A 212 1.35 -2.34 -5.22
CA PRO A 212 1.28 -3.73 -5.61
C PRO A 212 2.66 -4.36 -5.67
N ARG A 213 2.74 -5.65 -5.32
CA ARG A 213 3.96 -6.44 -5.39
C ARG A 213 4.51 -6.56 -6.81
N ILE A 214 5.82 -6.75 -6.91
CA ILE A 214 6.50 -7.12 -8.15
C ILE A 214 6.11 -8.56 -8.49
N ARG A 215 5.69 -8.81 -9.73
CA ARG A 215 5.24 -10.12 -10.25
C ARG A 215 6.24 -10.69 -11.25
N HIS A 216 6.74 -9.86 -12.16
CA HIS A 216 7.54 -10.23 -13.31
C HIS A 216 8.89 -9.52 -13.27
N ARG A 217 9.88 -10.18 -12.63
CA ARG A 217 11.25 -9.67 -12.48
C ARG A 217 11.91 -9.19 -13.78
N ARG A 218 11.56 -9.79 -14.92
CA ARG A 218 12.08 -9.40 -16.24
C ARG A 218 11.78 -7.95 -16.61
N PHE A 219 10.69 -7.39 -16.10
CA PHE A 219 10.22 -6.04 -16.38
C PHE A 219 10.31 -5.12 -15.14
N ILE A 220 11.21 -5.45 -14.19
CA ILE A 220 11.43 -4.63 -12.99
C ILE A 220 11.91 -3.21 -13.32
N SER A 221 12.61 -3.04 -14.43
CA SER A 221 13.04 -1.73 -14.93
C SER A 221 11.86 -0.84 -15.30
N ASP A 222 10.83 -1.41 -15.95
CA ASP A 222 9.60 -0.69 -16.29
C ASP A 222 8.80 -0.31 -15.05
N TYR A 223 8.66 -1.26 -14.11
CA TYR A 223 8.07 -1.00 -12.79
C TYR A 223 8.82 0.14 -12.08
N GLY A 224 10.15 0.06 -12.02
CA GLY A 224 11.00 1.07 -11.40
C GLY A 224 10.86 2.43 -12.05
N ARG A 225 10.85 2.48 -13.38
CA ARG A 225 10.63 3.73 -14.14
C ARG A 225 9.29 4.37 -13.79
N ALA A 226 8.21 3.59 -13.76
CA ALA A 226 6.88 4.07 -13.41
C ALA A 226 6.85 4.64 -11.98
N ILE A 227 7.43 3.93 -11.00
CA ILE A 227 7.52 4.39 -9.61
C ILE A 227 8.42 5.63 -9.48
N CYS A 228 9.56 5.70 -10.19
CA CYS A 228 10.40 6.90 -10.23
C CYS A 228 9.63 8.12 -10.73
N SER A 229 8.86 7.96 -11.81
CA SER A 229 8.03 9.04 -12.36
C SER A 229 7.01 9.53 -11.34
N ILE A 230 6.35 8.60 -10.64
CA ILE A 230 5.41 8.91 -9.57
C ILE A 230 6.09 9.65 -8.42
N LEU A 231 7.21 9.11 -7.90
CA LEU A 231 7.94 9.70 -6.77
C LEU A 231 8.44 11.12 -7.07
N THR A 232 8.89 11.36 -8.30
CA THR A 232 9.37 12.68 -8.74
C THR A 232 8.24 13.71 -8.78
N GLY A 233 7.02 13.30 -9.15
CA GLY A 233 5.84 14.16 -9.19
C GLY A 233 5.11 14.31 -7.84
N LEU A 234 5.53 13.58 -6.80
CA LEU A 234 4.76 13.43 -5.57
C LEU A 234 5.01 14.59 -4.60
N SER A 235 3.96 15.33 -4.23
CA SER A 235 4.03 16.30 -3.11
C SER A 235 4.44 15.60 -1.80
N SER A 236 5.08 16.30 -0.85
CA SER A 236 5.85 15.70 0.27
C SER A 236 5.09 14.85 1.30
N SER A 237 3.77 14.65 1.19
CA SER A 237 2.94 14.08 2.27
C SER A 237 2.86 12.54 2.30
N VAL A 238 2.81 11.87 1.14
CA VAL A 238 2.53 10.41 1.07
C VAL A 238 3.80 9.55 1.07
N VAL A 239 3.92 8.56 1.94
CA VAL A 239 5.01 7.56 1.85
C VAL A 239 4.54 6.38 0.99
N LEU A 240 5.34 5.97 0.01
CA LEU A 240 5.06 4.79 -0.81
C LEU A 240 5.80 3.60 -0.25
N SER A 241 5.12 2.47 -0.07
CA SER A 241 5.76 1.24 0.42
C SER A 241 5.48 0.06 -0.48
N ILE A 242 6.46 -0.81 -0.72
CA ILE A 242 6.28 -2.02 -1.54
C ILE A 242 6.23 -3.24 -0.66
N VAL A 243 5.28 -4.14 -0.97
CA VAL A 243 5.16 -5.41 -0.27
C VAL A 243 6.25 -6.37 -0.73
N VAL A 244 7.11 -6.79 0.20
CA VAL A 244 8.08 -7.87 -0.02
C VAL A 244 7.62 -9.10 0.76
N PRO A 245 7.25 -10.19 0.06
CA PRO A 245 6.77 -11.39 0.71
C PRO A 245 7.92 -12.14 1.39
N ILE A 246 7.70 -12.56 2.63
CA ILE A 246 8.54 -13.56 3.30
C ILE A 246 7.94 -14.92 2.96
N LEU A 247 8.67 -15.71 2.17
CA LEU A 247 8.24 -17.00 1.63
C LEU A 247 8.92 -18.15 2.40
N ASP A 248 8.36 -19.35 2.32
CA ASP A 248 8.81 -20.49 3.13
C ASP A 248 10.25 -20.94 2.86
N THR A 249 10.76 -20.64 1.67
CA THR A 249 12.09 -21.04 1.24
C THR A 249 13.00 -19.82 1.21
N ASP A 250 14.16 -19.91 1.86
CA ASP A 250 15.16 -18.85 1.92
C ASP A 250 15.52 -18.31 0.53
N GLU A 251 15.63 -19.17 -0.49
CA GLU A 251 15.92 -18.76 -1.86
C GLU A 251 14.88 -17.79 -2.43
N LYS A 252 13.58 -18.07 -2.24
CA LYS A 252 12.51 -17.21 -2.75
C LYS A 252 12.43 -15.89 -1.97
N THR A 253 12.66 -15.94 -0.65
CA THR A 253 12.73 -14.73 0.19
C THR A 253 13.93 -13.87 -0.22
N PHE A 254 15.08 -14.49 -0.48
CA PHE A 254 16.27 -13.80 -0.97
C PHE A 254 16.02 -13.17 -2.34
N MET A 255 15.35 -13.87 -3.27
CA MET A 255 14.97 -13.29 -4.57
C MET A 255 14.03 -12.09 -4.43
N ALA A 256 13.04 -12.15 -3.55
CA ALA A 256 12.15 -11.01 -3.29
C ALA A 256 12.91 -9.81 -2.70
N TRP A 257 13.91 -10.06 -1.86
CA TRP A 257 14.82 -9.05 -1.33
C TRP A 257 15.72 -8.43 -2.42
N GLU A 258 16.26 -9.24 -3.32
CA GLU A 258 17.05 -8.77 -4.47
C GLU A 258 16.22 -7.91 -5.42
N ASP A 259 14.96 -8.28 -5.65
CA ASP A 259 14.03 -7.50 -6.45
C ASP A 259 13.76 -6.13 -5.79
N TRP A 260 13.48 -6.11 -4.50
CA TRP A 260 13.36 -4.86 -3.74
C TRP A 260 14.62 -3.99 -3.81
N HIS A 261 15.80 -4.58 -3.62
CA HIS A 261 17.06 -3.85 -3.68
C HIS A 261 17.29 -3.24 -5.07
N SER A 262 17.05 -4.03 -6.12
CA SER A 262 17.16 -3.60 -7.52
C SER A 262 16.24 -2.43 -7.82
N LEU A 263 14.98 -2.52 -7.38
CA LEU A 263 14.01 -1.45 -7.53
C LEU A 263 14.42 -0.17 -6.78
N ARG A 264 14.83 -0.29 -5.51
CA ARG A 264 15.26 0.85 -4.71
C ARG A 264 16.46 1.56 -5.34
N LYS A 265 17.37 0.80 -5.94
CA LYS A 265 18.51 1.33 -6.70
C LYS A 265 18.06 2.07 -7.95
N LEU A 266 17.11 1.54 -8.71
CA LEU A 266 16.51 2.22 -9.88
C LEU A 266 15.84 3.54 -9.48
N CYS A 267 15.22 3.58 -8.31
CA CYS A 267 14.63 4.79 -7.74
C CYS A 267 15.62 5.73 -7.04
N GLY A 268 16.94 5.52 -7.17
CA GLY A 268 17.95 6.39 -6.58
C GLY A 268 17.91 6.45 -5.05
N TYR A 269 17.46 5.38 -4.39
CA TYR A 269 17.27 5.31 -2.94
C TYR A 269 16.38 6.42 -2.38
N HIS A 270 15.33 6.80 -3.13
CA HIS A 270 14.40 7.84 -2.73
C HIS A 270 13.86 7.64 -1.30
N PRO A 271 13.92 8.65 -0.41
CA PRO A 271 13.66 8.49 1.03
C PRO A 271 12.20 8.14 1.36
N ARG A 272 11.28 8.35 0.40
CA ARG A 272 9.85 8.06 0.56
C ARG A 272 9.43 6.71 -0.01
N LEU A 273 10.38 5.94 -0.55
CA LEU A 273 10.14 4.58 -1.00
C LEU A 273 10.60 3.60 0.09
N ASN A 274 9.63 3.01 0.76
CA ASN A 274 9.82 2.11 1.89
C ASN A 274 9.45 0.67 1.53
N ILE A 275 9.79 -0.24 2.44
CA ILE A 275 9.44 -1.66 2.37
C ILE A 275 8.36 -1.96 3.40
N SER A 276 7.41 -2.80 3.02
CA SER A 276 6.47 -3.44 3.93
C SER A 276 6.62 -4.95 3.79
N SER A 277 7.05 -5.62 4.86
CA SER A 277 7.21 -7.08 4.83
C SER A 277 5.98 -7.77 5.37
N VAL A 278 5.45 -8.73 4.61
CA VAL A 278 4.35 -9.59 5.07
C VAL A 278 4.92 -10.95 5.42
N ILE A 279 4.67 -11.38 6.64
CA ILE A 279 4.99 -12.75 7.10
C ILE A 279 3.78 -13.61 6.72
N SER A 280 3.96 -14.55 5.79
CA SER A 280 2.94 -15.57 5.52
C SER A 280 3.14 -16.71 6.51
N THR A 281 2.27 -16.83 7.52
CA THR A 281 2.18 -18.06 8.31
C THR A 281 1.26 -19.00 7.55
N LYS A 282 1.78 -20.10 6.99
CA LYS A 282 0.94 -21.14 6.38
C LYS A 282 -0.14 -21.59 7.36
N GLN A 283 -1.40 -21.53 6.93
CA GLN A 283 -2.42 -22.41 7.47
C GLN A 283 -2.15 -23.81 6.91
N GLU A 284 -1.82 -24.73 7.80
CA GLU A 284 -1.66 -26.15 7.50
C GLU A 284 -3.05 -26.73 7.17
N THR A 285 -3.42 -26.72 5.89
CA THR A 285 -4.62 -27.39 5.39
C THR A 285 -4.38 -28.89 5.37
N SER A 286 -4.63 -29.54 6.50
CA SER A 286 -4.88 -30.98 6.55
C SER A 286 -6.14 -31.29 5.74
N GLN A 287 -5.97 -31.81 4.52
CA GLN A 287 -7.08 -32.44 3.78
C GLN A 287 -7.47 -33.75 4.49
N PRO A 288 -8.75 -33.99 4.80
CA PRO A 288 -9.21 -35.33 5.10
C PRO A 288 -9.33 -36.14 3.80
N LEU A 289 -8.79 -37.38 3.86
CA LEU A 289 -8.94 -38.45 2.87
C LEU A 289 -10.41 -38.84 2.63
#